data_AF-A0A2G2NX25-F1
#
_entry.id   AF-A0A2G2NX25-F1
#
_cell.length_a   1.000
_cell.length_b   1.000
_cell.length_c   1.000
_cell.angle_alpha   90.00
_cell.angle_beta   90.00
_cell.angle_gamma   90.00
#
_symmetry.space_group_name_H-M   'P 1'
#
loop_
_entity.id
_entity.type
_entity.pdbx_description
1 polymer ?
#
loop_
_entity_poly.entity_id
_entity_poly.type
_entity_poly.pdbx_seq_one_letter_code
_entity_poly.pdbx_strand_id
1 'polypeptide(L)' 'MKIIRACIYPKDIQCITGRSERYGRRLLNDIKVHFGKQPYQFITSIEFAEYSGIDLEIVNDYLQKVS' A
#
# COMPACT_ATOMS: atom_id res chain seq x y z
N MET A 1 3.95 11.87 19.53
CA MET A 1 4.83 11.16 18.57
C MET A 1 3.98 10.79 17.37
N LYS A 2 4.33 11.23 16.15
CA LYS A 2 3.60 10.84 14.94
C LYS A 2 4.00 9.41 14.58
N ILE A 3 3.03 8.50 14.45
CA ILE A 3 3.29 7.12 14.05
C ILE A 3 3.38 7.12 12.53
N ILE A 4 4.54 6.77 11.99
CA ILE A 4 4.73 6.59 10.54
C ILE A 4 4.74 5.09 10.26
N ARG A 5 3.77 4.64 9.47
CA ARG A 5 3.63 3.23 9.08
C ARG A 5 4.53 2.93 7.89
N ALA A 6 5.25 1.81 7.94
CA ALA A 6 6.01 1.29 6.80
C ALA A 6 5.15 0.47 5.82
N CYS A 7 3.99 -0.02 6.29
CA CYS A 7 3.14 -0.95 5.56
C CYS A 7 1.91 -0.25 4.95
N ILE A 8 1.45 -0.77 3.81
CA ILE A 8 0.26 -0.32 3.09
C ILE A 8 -0.94 -1.20 3.45
N TYR A 9 -2.09 -0.56 3.68
CA TYR A 9 -3.36 -1.22 3.94
C TYR A 9 -4.40 -0.88 2.86
N PRO A 10 -5.50 -1.66 2.76
CA PRO A 10 -6.55 -1.42 1.77
C PRO A 10 -7.12 0.00 1.80
N LYS A 11 -7.17 0.63 2.97
CA LYS A 11 -7.65 2.01 3.13
C LYS A 11 -6.68 3.03 2.52
N ASP A 12 -5.38 2.79 2.64
CA ASP A 12 -4.34 3.64 2.03
C ASP A 12 -4.46 3.57 0.51
N ILE A 13 -4.62 2.37 -0.05
CA ILE A 13 -4.83 2.16 -1.48
C ILE A 13 -6.09 2.88 -1.96
N GLN A 14 -7.19 2.82 -1.18
CA GLN A 14 -8.39 3.58 -1.50
C GLN A 14 -8.11 5.10 -1.56
N CYS A 15 -7.39 5.65 -0.58
CA CYS A 15 -7.06 7.08 -0.56
C CYS A 15 -6.12 7.49 -1.69
N ILE A 16 -5.12 6.66 -2.01
CA ILE A 16 -4.12 6.92 -3.07
C ILE A 16 -4.74 6.82 -4.47
N THR A 17 -5.58 5.80 -4.71
CA THR A 17 -6.04 5.45 -6.07
C THR A 17 -7.48 5.89 -6.38
N GLY A 18 -8.25 6.31 -5.36
CA GLY A 18 -9.69 6.58 -5.48
C GLY A 18 -10.56 5.34 -5.71
N ARG A 19 -9.97 4.13 -5.71
CA ARG A 19 -10.70 2.86 -5.89
C ARG A 19 -11.35 2.41 -4.58
N SER A 20 -12.25 1.43 -4.67
CA SER A 20 -12.89 0.86 -3.48
C SER A 20 -11.88 0.12 -2.59
N GLU A 21 -12.15 0.07 -1.29
CA GLU A 21 -11.32 -0.69 -0.36
C GLU A 21 -11.30 -2.20 -0.69
N ARG A 22 -12.36 -2.73 -1.32
CA ARG A 22 -12.40 -4.11 -1.84
C ARG A 22 -11.37 -4.32 -2.95
N TYR A 23 -11.22 -3.34 -3.86
CA TYR A 23 -10.18 -3.37 -4.87
C TYR A 23 -8.79 -3.35 -4.21
N GLY A 24 -8.58 -2.49 -3.21
CA GLY A 24 -7.31 -2.44 -2.47
C GLY A 24 -6.92 -3.77 -1.81
N ARG A 25 -7.88 -4.49 -1.22
CA ARG A 25 -7.64 -5.85 -0.68
C ARG A 25 -7.17 -6.84 -1.75
N ARG A 26 -7.80 -6.81 -2.93
CA ARG A 26 -7.40 -7.67 -4.05
C ARG A 26 -6.00 -7.33 -4.52
N LEU A 27 -5.73 -6.04 -4.75
CA LEU A 27 -4.44 -5.55 -5.20
C LEU A 27 -3.30 -5.94 -4.23
N LEU A 28 -3.52 -5.87 -2.92
CA LEU A 28 -2.51 -6.33 -1.95
C LEU A 28 -2.19 -7.83 -2.09
N ASN A 29 -3.18 -8.66 -2.39
CA ASN A 29 -2.94 -10.09 -2.62
C ASN A 29 -2.18 -10.29 -3.93
N ASP A 30 -2.51 -9.55 -4.99
CA ASP A 30 -1.81 -9.61 -6.27
C ASP A 30 -0.33 -9.20 -6.11
N ILE A 31 -0.07 -8.14 -5.33
CA ILE A 31 1.29 -7.69 -4.98
C ILE A 31 2.03 -8.78 -4.17
N LYS A 32 1.38 -9.41 -3.19
CA LYS A 32 2.00 -10.51 -2.43
C LYS A 32 2.39 -11.67 -3.34
N VAL A 33 1.52 -12.07 -4.24
CA VAL A 33 1.80 -13.14 -5.21
C VAL A 33 2.95 -12.74 -6.13
N HIS A 34 2.98 -11.50 -6.61
CA HIS A 34 4.05 -10.98 -7.47
C HIS A 34 5.44 -11.07 -6.82
N PHE A 35 5.55 -10.68 -5.54
CA PHE A 35 6.80 -10.73 -4.79
C PHE A 35 7.06 -12.08 -4.09
N GLY A 36 6.25 -13.11 -4.35
CA GLY A 36 6.41 -14.43 -3.72
C GLY A 36 6.22 -14.43 -2.19
N LYS A 37 5.43 -13.50 -1.67
CA LYS A 37 5.21 -13.33 -0.23
C LYS A 37 4.20 -14.30 0.34
N GLN A 38 4.45 -14.69 1.59
CA GLN A 38 3.53 -15.49 2.38
C GLN A 38 2.31 -14.67 2.81
N PRO A 39 1.14 -15.30 3.08
CA PRO A 39 -0.10 -14.60 3.39
C PRO A 39 -0.01 -13.63 4.58
N TYR A 40 0.82 -13.96 5.57
CA TYR A 40 1.05 -13.15 6.79
C TYR A 40 2.09 -12.03 6.60
N GLN A 41 2.86 -12.03 5.52
CA GLN A 41 3.84 -10.97 5.27
C GLN A 41 3.13 -9.69 4.81
N PHE A 42 3.65 -8.55 5.24
CA PHE A 42 3.13 -7.24 4.89
C PHE A 42 3.65 -6.76 3.54
N ILE A 43 2.93 -5.80 2.93
CA ILE A 43 3.41 -5.03 1.79
C ILE A 43 3.86 -3.67 2.30
N THR A 44 5.07 -3.25 1.95
CA THR A 44 5.64 -1.94 2.31
C THR A 44 5.19 -0.86 1.33
N SER A 45 5.34 0.42 1.69
CA SER A 45 5.12 1.53 0.76
C SER A 45 6.04 1.45 -0.47
N ILE A 46 7.26 0.95 -0.29
CA ILE A 46 8.25 0.74 -1.37
C ILE A 46 7.75 -0.29 -2.38
N GLU A 47 7.35 -1.47 -1.90
CA GLU A 47 6.86 -2.55 -2.77
C GLU A 47 5.55 -2.18 -3.47
N PHE A 48 4.68 -1.43 -2.78
CA PHE A 48 3.47 -0.91 -3.41
C PHE A 48 3.80 0.11 -4.51
N ALA A 49 4.73 1.04 -4.27
CA ALA A 49 5.18 2.01 -5.26
C ALA A 49 5.79 1.31 -6.49
N GLU A 50 6.69 0.35 -6.26
CA GLU A 50 7.32 -0.45 -7.32
C GLU A 50 6.29 -1.19 -8.18
N TYR A 51 5.33 -1.89 -7.55
CA TYR A 51 4.32 -2.64 -8.29
C TYR A 51 3.29 -1.75 -9.00
N SER A 52 2.82 -0.69 -8.34
CA SER A 52 1.75 0.16 -8.86
C SER A 52 2.22 1.19 -9.88
N GLY A 53 3.54 1.46 -9.94
CA GLY A 53 4.12 2.54 -10.74
C GLY A 53 3.82 3.94 -10.21
N ILE A 54 3.30 4.05 -8.98
CA ILE A 54 3.07 5.32 -8.30
C ILE A 54 4.36 5.71 -7.57
N ASP A 55 4.76 6.97 -7.70
CA ASP A 55 5.96 7.48 -7.04
C ASP A 55 5.91 7.29 -5.51
N LEU A 56 7.02 6.84 -4.93
CA LEU A 56 7.15 6.55 -3.51
C LEU A 56 6.90 7.80 -2.64
N GLU A 57 7.29 8.98 -3.10
CA GLU A 57 7.05 10.25 -2.40
C GLU A 57 5.56 10.51 -2.29
N ILE A 58 4.80 10.30 -3.38
CA ILE A 58 3.33 10.43 -3.39
C ILE A 58 2.72 9.44 -2.40
N VAL A 59 3.15 8.18 -2.42
CA VAL A 59 2.63 7.15 -1.49
C VAL A 59 2.86 7.56 -0.04
N ASN A 60 4.06 8.03 0.29
CA ASN A 60 4.42 8.45 1.65
C ASN A 60 3.64 9.68 2.10
N ASP A 61 3.38 10.65 1.22
CA ASP A 61 2.56 11.82 1.51
C ASP A 61 1.14 11.44 1.94
N TYR A 62 0.53 10.45 1.27
CA TYR A 62 -0.78 9.94 1.67
C TYR A 62 -0.74 9.25 3.03
N LEU A 63 0.28 8.43 3.29
CA LEU A 63 0.43 7.75 4.58
C LEU A 63 0.59 8.73 5.75
N GLN A 64 1.30 9.84 5.53
CA GLN A 64 1.48 10.89 6.52
C GLN A 64 0.21 11.71 6.79
N LYS A 65 -0.73 11.79 5.85
CA LYS A 65 -2.00 12.51 6.02
C LYS A 65 -3.07 11.70 6.78
N VAL A 66 -2.99 10.38 6.70
CA VAL A 66 -3.94 9.45 7.33
C VAL A 66 -3.53 9.06 8.76
N SER A 67 -2.29 9.34 9.16
CA SER A 67 -1.69 9.01 10.46
C SER A 67 -1.58 10.23 11.37
#